data_AF-A0A124GFF4-F1
#
_entry.id   AF-A0A124GFF4-F1
#
_cell.length_a   1.000
_cell.length_b   1.000
_cell.length_c   1.000
_cell.angle_alpha   90.00
_cell.angle_beta   90.00
_cell.angle_gamma   90.00
#
_symmetry.space_group_name_H-M   'P 1'
#
loop_
_entity.id
_entity.type
_entity.pdbx_description
1 polymer ?
#
loop_
_entity_poly.entity_id
_entity_poly.type
_entity_poly.pdbx_seq_one_letter_code
_entity_poly.pdbx_strand_id
1 'polypeptide(L)'
;MTRFQNPPEGISQEALADLVAGAAQQALMQHGVLLDAEALVSASAMAGAVAAALPFLPQAQRLAITSLKGGWTELTSEFFRTMAEKIARAEAGTESTDENPTIGARKHASRPLAERASELQSMLIEDWAGEVAGSTYLEERFRIPRSTLHRWQRRGEVVALRKGGRKHVFPLAQFVDGRPAPGISEVLAAITNPRLAWFWLTRPSAELNGRTPIEMLREDMIEDVVRVARTLS
;
A
#
# COMPACT_ATOMS: atom_id res chain seq x y z
N MET A 1 34.83 15.80 29.48
CA MET A 1 34.76 15.12 28.17
C MET A 1 33.47 14.32 28.14
N THR A 2 32.48 14.85 27.42
CA THR A 2 31.09 14.40 27.40
C THR A 2 30.96 13.10 26.61
N ARG A 3 30.38 12.09 27.28
CA ARG A 3 30.04 10.77 26.75
C ARG A 3 28.87 10.95 25.76
N PHE A 4 29.01 10.46 24.54
CA PHE A 4 27.91 10.35 23.59
C PHE A 4 26.82 9.47 24.20
N GLN A 5 25.66 10.04 24.47
CA GLN A 5 24.44 9.29 24.79
C GLN A 5 23.81 8.84 23.46
N ASN A 6 23.62 7.54 23.33
CA ASN A 6 22.84 6.91 22.25
C ASN A 6 21.38 7.42 22.28
N PRO A 7 20.69 7.48 21.13
CA PRO A 7 19.26 7.80 21.08
C PRO A 7 18.44 6.75 21.86
N PRO A 8 17.28 7.12 22.44
CA PRO A 8 16.44 6.17 23.15
C PRO A 8 15.94 5.12 22.16
N GLU A 9 16.09 3.84 22.50
CA GLU A 9 15.46 2.74 21.78
C GLU A 9 13.95 3.03 21.66
N GLY A 10 13.49 3.30 20.45
CA GLY A 10 12.08 3.49 20.18
C GLY A 10 11.33 2.19 20.49
N ILE A 11 10.25 2.28 21.26
CA ILE A 11 9.36 1.15 21.53
C ILE A 11 8.94 0.54 20.18
N SER A 12 9.12 -0.77 20.01
CA SER A 12 8.70 -1.46 18.79
C SER A 12 7.18 -1.37 18.62
N GLN A 13 6.69 -1.47 17.39
CA GLN A 13 5.25 -1.46 17.11
C GLN A 13 4.51 -2.53 17.91
N GLU A 14 5.09 -3.71 18.04
CA GLU A 14 4.54 -4.83 18.82
C GLU A 14 4.49 -4.50 20.32
N ALA A 15 5.57 -3.99 20.90
CA ALA A 15 5.60 -3.61 22.32
C ALA A 15 4.62 -2.47 22.65
N LEU A 16 4.39 -1.55 21.71
CA LEU A 16 3.38 -0.50 21.85
C LEU A 16 1.96 -1.08 21.77
N ALA A 17 1.74 -2.06 20.90
CA ALA A 17 0.44 -2.72 20.76
C ALA A 17 0.06 -3.46 22.05
N ASP A 18 1.00 -4.23 22.62
CA ASP A 18 0.79 -4.98 23.86
C ASP A 18 0.51 -4.05 25.05
N LEU A 19 1.25 -2.94 25.14
CA LEU A 19 1.08 -1.95 26.20
C LEU A 19 -0.34 -1.34 26.16
N VAL A 20 -0.78 -0.92 24.97
CA VAL A 20 -2.11 -0.30 24.83
C VAL A 20 -3.22 -1.34 24.97
N ALA A 21 -3.02 -2.57 24.51
CA ALA A 21 -3.96 -3.66 24.74
C ALA A 21 -4.15 -3.93 26.24
N GLY A 22 -3.05 -4.04 27.00
CA GLY A 22 -3.12 -4.20 28.46
C GLY A 22 -3.89 -3.08 29.15
N ALA A 23 -3.64 -1.82 28.76
CA ALA A 23 -4.36 -0.67 29.30
C ALA A 23 -5.86 -0.67 28.95
N ALA A 24 -6.20 -1.02 27.70
CA ALA A 24 -7.59 -1.11 27.25
C ALA A 24 -8.35 -2.23 27.98
N GLN A 25 -7.74 -3.39 28.13
CA GLN A 25 -8.32 -4.52 28.87
C GLN A 25 -8.62 -4.14 30.32
N GLN A 26 -7.65 -3.51 30.99
CA GLN A 26 -7.81 -3.07 32.37
C GLN A 26 -8.93 -2.04 32.53
N ALA A 27 -9.04 -1.09 31.59
CA ALA A 27 -10.12 -0.10 31.59
C ALA A 27 -11.51 -0.75 31.43
N LEU A 28 -11.65 -1.70 30.51
CA LEU A 28 -12.90 -2.44 30.26
C LEU A 28 -13.33 -3.28 31.47
N MET A 29 -12.38 -3.95 32.13
CA MET A 29 -12.64 -4.71 33.36
C MET A 29 -13.10 -3.80 34.51
N GLN A 30 -12.49 -2.63 34.67
CA GLN A 30 -12.82 -1.69 35.74
C GLN A 30 -14.21 -1.06 35.59
N HIS A 31 -14.70 -0.91 34.36
CA HIS A 31 -16.00 -0.29 34.07
C HIS A 31 -17.14 -1.30 33.95
N GLY A 32 -16.90 -2.57 34.29
CA GLY A 32 -17.95 -3.59 34.40
C GLY A 32 -18.62 -3.93 33.07
N VAL A 33 -17.92 -3.76 31.94
CA VAL A 33 -18.45 -4.16 30.64
C VAL A 33 -18.53 -5.69 30.62
N LEU A 34 -19.75 -6.23 30.63
CA LEU A 34 -20.02 -7.66 30.52
C LEU A 34 -19.72 -8.13 29.10
N LEU A 35 -18.44 -8.33 28.80
CA LEU A 35 -17.95 -9.04 27.63
C LEU A 35 -17.54 -10.45 28.06
N ASP A 36 -17.70 -11.42 27.17
CA ASP A 36 -17.02 -12.70 27.35
C ASP A 36 -15.49 -12.51 27.32
N ALA A 37 -14.76 -13.49 27.83
CA ALA A 37 -13.31 -13.40 27.96
C ALA A 37 -12.60 -13.24 26.60
N GLU A 38 -13.15 -13.78 25.52
CA GLU A 38 -12.57 -13.77 24.18
C GLU A 38 -12.82 -12.44 23.46
N ALA A 39 -14.02 -11.87 23.62
CA ALA A 39 -14.41 -10.54 23.16
C ALA A 39 -13.62 -9.46 23.88
N LEU A 40 -13.34 -9.64 25.17
CA LEU A 40 -12.50 -8.73 25.95
C LEU A 40 -11.05 -8.70 25.43
N VAL A 41 -10.46 -9.88 25.18
CA VAL A 41 -9.10 -10.02 24.62
C VAL A 41 -9.05 -9.48 23.19
N SER A 42 -10.08 -9.74 22.39
CA SER A 42 -10.16 -9.25 21.02
C SER A 42 -10.28 -7.73 20.97
N ALA A 43 -11.13 -7.13 21.81
CA ALA A 43 -11.32 -5.69 21.88
C ALA A 43 -10.05 -4.97 22.33
N SER A 44 -9.34 -5.52 23.32
CA SER A 44 -8.09 -4.96 23.81
C SER A 44 -6.97 -5.08 22.77
N ALA A 45 -6.83 -6.23 22.10
CA ALA A 45 -5.88 -6.42 21.02
C ALA A 45 -6.13 -5.47 19.85
N MET A 46 -7.39 -5.24 19.47
CA MET A 46 -7.76 -4.27 18.44
C MET A 46 -7.37 -2.85 18.84
N ALA A 47 -7.64 -2.43 20.08
CA ALA A 47 -7.23 -1.13 20.59
C ALA A 47 -5.70 -0.95 20.56
N GLY A 48 -4.96 -2.00 20.95
CA GLY A 48 -3.52 -2.07 20.87
C GLY A 48 -2.98 -1.89 19.45
N ALA A 49 -3.46 -2.70 18.52
CA ALA A 49 -3.05 -2.68 17.12
C ALA A 49 -3.34 -1.32 16.44
N VAL A 50 -4.52 -0.75 16.69
CA VAL A 50 -4.89 0.57 16.15
C VAL A 50 -3.98 1.66 16.69
N ALA A 51 -3.75 1.69 18.01
CA ALA A 51 -2.90 2.70 18.63
C ALA A 51 -1.43 2.58 18.18
N ALA A 52 -0.93 1.34 18.05
CA ALA A 52 0.42 1.08 17.61
C ALA A 52 0.66 1.41 16.13
N ALA A 53 -0.37 1.35 15.29
CA ALA A 53 -0.25 1.71 13.88
C ALA A 53 -0.15 3.22 13.65
N LEU A 54 -0.79 4.04 14.49
CA LEU A 54 -0.89 5.51 14.31
C LEU A 54 0.46 6.22 14.09
N PRO A 55 1.55 5.95 14.85
CA PRO A 55 2.84 6.62 14.67
C PRO A 55 3.50 6.32 13.31
N PHE A 56 3.22 5.14 12.74
CA PHE A 56 3.81 4.68 11.49
C PHE A 56 2.99 5.07 10.25
N LEU A 57 1.82 5.70 10.43
CA LEU A 57 1.02 6.19 9.31
C LEU A 57 1.67 7.42 8.66
N PRO A 58 1.61 7.53 7.32
CA PRO A 58 1.93 8.75 6.59
C PRO A 58 1.16 9.96 7.14
N GLN A 59 1.79 11.15 7.11
CA GLN A 59 1.21 12.36 7.69
C GLN A 59 -0.17 12.71 7.10
N ALA A 60 -0.36 12.48 5.79
CA ALA A 60 -1.65 12.68 5.13
C ALA A 60 -2.76 11.81 5.74
N GLN A 61 -2.45 10.54 6.06
CA GLN A 61 -3.39 9.61 6.67
C GLN A 61 -3.70 9.99 8.13
N ARG A 62 -2.69 10.43 8.88
CA ARG A 62 -2.88 10.96 10.24
C ARG A 62 -3.81 12.18 10.25
N LEU A 63 -3.63 13.10 9.30
CA LEU A 63 -4.48 14.28 9.17
C LEU A 63 -5.91 13.91 8.77
N ALA A 64 -6.10 12.95 7.86
CA ALA A 64 -7.42 12.46 7.48
C ALA A 64 -8.17 11.84 8.66
N ILE A 65 -7.49 11.04 9.49
CA ILE A 65 -8.02 10.47 10.74
C ILE A 65 -8.48 11.59 11.69
N THR A 66 -7.67 12.63 11.90
CA THR A 66 -8.04 13.75 12.77
C THR A 66 -9.10 14.68 12.19
N SER A 67 -9.27 14.68 10.86
CA SER A 67 -10.24 15.51 10.13
C SER A 67 -11.59 14.83 9.94
N LEU A 68 -11.77 13.61 10.45
CA LEU A 68 -13.02 12.88 10.35
C LEU A 68 -14.14 13.61 11.10
N LYS A 69 -15.08 14.22 10.37
CA LYS A 69 -16.24 14.96 10.89
C LYS A 69 -17.47 14.07 11.15
N GLY A 70 -17.28 12.76 11.29
CA GLY A 70 -18.31 11.79 11.65
C GLY A 70 -17.91 11.04 12.92
N GLY A 71 -18.89 10.63 13.72
CA GLY A 71 -18.62 9.87 14.93
C GLY A 71 -17.92 8.55 14.60
N TRP A 72 -16.80 8.27 15.26
CA TRP A 72 -16.06 7.00 15.16
C TRP A 72 -16.97 5.77 15.35
N THR A 73 -18.06 5.93 16.12
CA THR A 73 -19.07 4.93 16.41
C THR A 73 -19.80 4.39 15.16
N GLU A 74 -20.06 5.23 14.17
CA GLU A 74 -20.75 4.81 12.93
C GLU A 74 -19.81 3.98 12.07
N LEU A 75 -18.55 4.44 11.93
CA LEU A 75 -17.52 3.70 11.20
C LEU A 75 -17.18 2.37 11.86
N THR A 76 -17.13 2.30 13.19
CA THR A 76 -16.92 1.04 13.88
C THR A 76 -18.07 0.07 13.65
N SER A 77 -19.31 0.56 13.66
CA SER A 77 -20.49 -0.28 13.42
C SER A 77 -20.51 -0.83 11.99
N GLU A 78 -20.20 0.02 11.00
CA GLU A 78 -20.07 -0.40 9.60
C GLU A 78 -18.95 -1.42 9.41
N PHE A 79 -17.82 -1.20 10.07
CA PHE A 79 -16.69 -2.11 10.06
C PHE A 79 -17.07 -3.48 10.64
N PHE A 80 -17.65 -3.51 11.85
CA PHE A 80 -18.05 -4.77 12.48
C PHE A 80 -19.11 -5.50 11.67
N ARG A 81 -20.09 -4.79 11.09
CA ARG A 81 -21.11 -5.39 10.20
C ARG A 81 -20.46 -6.03 8.97
N THR A 82 -19.59 -5.30 8.28
CA THR A 82 -18.89 -5.80 7.09
C THR A 82 -18.04 -7.02 7.42
N MET A 83 -17.38 -7.03 8.57
CA MET A 83 -16.56 -8.15 9.02
C MET A 83 -17.41 -9.36 9.41
N ALA A 84 -18.52 -9.17 10.12
CA ALA A 84 -19.46 -10.24 10.48
C ALA A 84 -20.06 -10.90 9.23
N GLU A 85 -20.47 -10.12 8.22
CA GLU A 85 -20.94 -10.64 6.94
C GLU A 85 -19.86 -11.45 6.21
N LYS A 86 -18.60 -11.02 6.31
CA LYS A 86 -17.46 -11.72 5.69
C LYS A 86 -17.17 -13.05 6.38
N ILE A 87 -17.26 -13.10 7.71
CA ILE A 87 -17.07 -14.33 8.50
C ILE A 87 -18.20 -15.31 8.22
N ALA A 88 -19.47 -14.87 8.26
CA ALA A 88 -20.62 -15.73 7.97
C ALA A 88 -20.57 -16.35 6.56
N ARG A 89 -20.06 -15.60 5.56
CA ARG A 89 -19.83 -16.12 4.20
C ARG A 89 -18.68 -17.12 4.11
N ALA A 90 -17.68 -17.01 4.98
CA ALA A 90 -16.56 -17.94 5.03
C ALA A 90 -16.99 -19.28 5.64
N GLU A 91 -17.84 -19.25 6.68
CA GLU A 91 -18.37 -20.45 7.34
C GLU A 91 -19.31 -21.24 6.43
N ALA A 92 -20.13 -20.56 5.63
CA ALA A 92 -21.05 -21.18 4.66
C ALA A 92 -20.35 -21.88 3.47
N GLY A 93 -19.04 -21.72 3.30
CA GLY A 93 -18.27 -22.23 2.17
C GLY A 93 -17.43 -23.49 2.45
N THR A 94 -17.66 -24.19 3.57
CA THR A 94 -16.70 -25.17 4.09
C THR A 94 -17.07 -26.62 3.78
N GLU A 95 -16.71 -27.09 2.57
CA GLU A 95 -16.27 -28.48 2.35
C GLU A 95 -14.99 -28.44 1.49
N SER A 96 -13.84 -28.43 2.17
CA SER A 96 -12.63 -29.20 1.84
C SER A 96 -11.41 -28.60 2.55
N THR A 97 -10.91 -29.36 3.51
CA THR A 97 -9.67 -29.23 4.28
C THR A 97 -8.43 -29.16 3.38
N ASP A 98 -7.58 -28.15 3.53
CA ASP A 98 -6.22 -28.34 4.06
C ASP A 98 -5.53 -27.00 4.39
N GLU A 99 -4.80 -26.99 5.49
CA GLU A 99 -4.28 -25.83 6.19
C GLU A 99 -3.07 -25.18 5.50
N ASN A 100 -3.13 -23.85 5.36
CA ASN A 100 -2.00 -22.97 5.69
C ASN A 100 -2.55 -21.56 5.99
N PRO A 101 -2.43 -21.00 7.21
CA PRO A 101 -2.98 -19.69 7.52
C PRO A 101 -2.02 -18.59 7.04
N THR A 102 -1.95 -18.39 5.72
CA THR A 102 -1.32 -17.18 5.17
C THR A 102 -2.35 -16.05 5.21
N ILE A 103 -2.15 -15.18 6.19
CA ILE A 103 -2.81 -13.89 6.37
C ILE A 103 -2.91 -13.17 5.02
N GLY A 104 -4.13 -12.85 4.62
CA GLY A 104 -4.40 -11.60 3.90
C GLY A 104 -4.25 -11.61 2.38
N ALA A 105 -4.66 -12.65 1.67
CA ALA A 105 -4.85 -12.54 0.22
C ALA A 105 -6.10 -13.29 -0.25
N ARG A 106 -7.28 -12.68 -0.11
CA ARG A 106 -8.29 -12.88 -1.16
C ARG A 106 -9.39 -11.82 -1.22
N LYS A 107 -9.53 -11.35 -2.45
CA LYS A 107 -10.71 -10.75 -3.07
C LYS A 107 -11.06 -9.35 -2.60
N HIS A 108 -10.20 -8.39 -2.97
CA HIS A 108 -10.76 -7.28 -3.75
C HIS A 108 -11.34 -7.92 -5.01
N ALA A 109 -12.60 -8.34 -4.96
CA ALA A 109 -13.38 -8.56 -6.15
C ALA A 109 -13.35 -7.22 -6.90
N SER A 110 -12.51 -7.18 -7.93
CA SER A 110 -12.57 -6.31 -9.10
C SER A 110 -13.41 -5.05 -8.90
N ARG A 111 -12.92 -4.08 -8.13
CA ARG A 111 -13.31 -2.70 -8.41
C ARG A 111 -12.88 -2.44 -9.86
N PRO A 112 -13.77 -1.96 -10.74
CA PRO A 112 -13.42 -1.68 -12.13
C PRO A 112 -12.12 -0.88 -12.19
N LEU A 113 -11.18 -1.30 -13.03
CA LEU A 113 -9.87 -0.63 -13.23
C LEU A 113 -10.04 0.89 -13.48
N ALA A 114 -11.17 1.29 -14.08
CA ALA A 114 -11.59 2.66 -14.29
C ALA A 114 -11.89 3.44 -12.99
N GLU A 115 -12.58 2.85 -12.02
CA GLU A 115 -12.84 3.48 -10.71
C GLU A 115 -11.53 3.68 -9.95
N ARG A 116 -10.64 2.67 -9.98
CA ARG A 116 -9.32 2.74 -9.34
C ARG A 116 -8.44 3.80 -9.97
N ALA A 117 -8.49 3.95 -11.30
CA ALA A 117 -7.80 5.03 -12.00
C ALA A 117 -8.31 6.42 -11.57
N SER A 118 -9.63 6.56 -11.35
CA SER A 118 -10.24 7.81 -10.90
C SER A 118 -9.87 8.15 -9.46
N GLU A 119 -9.84 7.16 -8.56
CA GLU A 119 -9.35 7.33 -7.18
C GLU A 119 -7.89 7.81 -7.18
N LEU A 120 -7.03 7.16 -7.98
CA LEU A 120 -5.63 7.55 -8.12
C LEU A 120 -5.45 8.94 -8.72
N GLN A 121 -6.41 9.45 -9.51
CA GLN A 121 -6.37 10.83 -10.03
C GLN A 121 -6.55 11.88 -8.94
N SER A 122 -7.39 11.58 -7.95
CA SER A 122 -7.72 12.48 -6.83
C SER A 122 -6.66 12.47 -5.71
N MET A 123 -5.82 11.43 -5.64
CA MET A 123 -4.73 11.33 -4.65
C MET A 123 -3.45 12.07 -5.09
N LEU A 124 -2.70 12.59 -4.12
CA LEU A 124 -1.34 13.11 -4.33
C LEU A 124 -0.45 12.01 -4.89
N ILE A 125 0.39 12.34 -5.87
CA ILE A 125 1.21 11.35 -6.58
C ILE A 125 2.24 10.75 -5.65
N GLU A 126 2.82 11.58 -4.78
CA GLU A 126 3.83 11.20 -3.80
C GLU A 126 3.34 10.12 -2.82
N ASP A 127 2.03 10.10 -2.51
CA ASP A 127 1.44 9.18 -1.52
C ASP A 127 1.35 7.73 -2.02
N TRP A 128 1.38 7.49 -3.33
CA TRP A 128 1.22 6.15 -3.90
C TRP A 128 2.26 5.79 -4.96
N ALA A 129 2.86 6.78 -5.63
CA ALA A 129 3.88 6.56 -6.64
C ALA A 129 5.29 6.47 -6.06
N GLY A 130 5.46 6.78 -4.77
CA GLY A 130 6.76 6.84 -4.11
C GLY A 130 7.56 8.08 -4.54
N GLU A 131 8.89 7.95 -4.54
CA GLU A 131 9.77 9.05 -4.92
C GLU A 131 9.63 9.37 -6.42
N VAL A 132 9.24 10.61 -6.72
CA VAL A 132 9.02 11.09 -8.09
C VAL A 132 9.87 12.31 -8.37
N ALA A 133 10.44 12.36 -9.58
CA ALA A 133 11.31 13.44 -10.01
C ALA A 133 10.84 14.08 -11.32
N GLY A 134 11.13 15.37 -11.46
CA GLY A 134 11.00 16.06 -12.74
C GLY A 134 12.19 15.77 -13.66
N SER A 135 12.02 16.10 -14.94
CA SER A 135 13.08 15.95 -15.96
C SER A 135 14.40 16.65 -15.61
N THR A 136 14.35 17.83 -15.01
CA THR A 136 15.56 18.57 -14.57
C THR A 136 16.37 17.77 -13.53
N TYR A 137 15.70 17.15 -12.56
CA TYR A 137 16.37 16.36 -11.53
C TYR A 137 16.98 15.08 -12.11
N LEU A 138 16.28 14.40 -13.03
CA LEU A 138 16.79 13.21 -13.71
C LEU A 138 18.03 13.52 -14.58
N GLU A 139 18.07 14.69 -15.19
CA GLU A 139 19.22 15.14 -15.97
C GLU A 139 20.45 15.41 -15.08
N GLU A 140 20.25 16.10 -13.97
CA GLU A 140 21.34 16.45 -13.05
C GLU A 140 21.87 15.25 -12.25
N ARG A 141 20.97 14.42 -11.70
CA ARG A 141 21.31 13.35 -10.75
C ARG A 141 21.49 11.99 -11.40
N PHE A 142 20.63 11.64 -12.35
CA PHE A 142 20.66 10.33 -13.03
C PHE A 142 21.40 10.40 -14.37
N ARG A 143 21.88 11.58 -14.78
CA ARG A 143 22.56 11.82 -16.06
C ARG A 143 21.73 11.39 -17.27
N ILE A 144 20.40 11.50 -17.16
CA ILE A 144 19.45 11.15 -18.23
C ILE A 144 19.11 12.43 -19.01
N PRO A 145 19.56 12.59 -20.28
CA PRO A 145 19.22 13.77 -21.06
C PRO A 145 17.71 13.90 -21.26
N ARG A 146 17.19 15.13 -21.18
CA ARG A 146 15.75 15.41 -21.36
C ARG A 146 15.20 14.92 -22.70
N SER A 147 16.02 14.96 -23.76
CA SER A 147 15.68 14.44 -25.09
C SER A 147 15.50 12.92 -25.10
N THR A 148 16.36 12.19 -24.38
CA THR A 148 16.28 10.74 -24.18
C THR A 148 15.03 10.38 -23.39
N LEU A 149 14.80 11.06 -22.28
CA LEU A 149 13.61 10.84 -21.43
C LEU A 149 12.31 11.07 -22.22
N HIS A 150 12.26 12.13 -23.01
CA HIS A 150 11.11 12.43 -23.87
C HIS A 150 10.92 11.38 -24.97
N ARG A 151 12.00 10.85 -25.55
CA ARG A 151 11.95 9.76 -26.52
C ARG A 151 11.37 8.49 -25.88
N TRP A 152 11.85 8.12 -24.70
CA TRP A 152 11.35 6.98 -23.94
C TRP A 152 9.88 7.13 -23.56
N GLN A 153 9.48 8.31 -23.09
CA GLN A 153 8.08 8.62 -22.81
C GLN A 153 7.18 8.43 -24.05
N ARG A 154 7.58 8.94 -25.23
CA ARG A 154 6.77 8.79 -26.46
C ARG A 154 6.63 7.34 -26.91
N ARG A 155 7.62 6.50 -26.62
CA ARG A 155 7.61 5.07 -26.95
C ARG A 155 6.92 4.21 -25.89
N GLY A 156 6.49 4.80 -24.78
CA GLY A 156 5.98 4.04 -23.64
C GLY A 156 7.06 3.18 -22.97
N GLU A 157 8.33 3.53 -23.08
CA GLU A 157 9.42 2.81 -22.38
C GLU A 157 9.59 3.28 -20.93
N VAL A 158 8.93 4.39 -20.57
CA VAL A 158 9.02 5.04 -19.26
C VAL A 158 7.62 5.41 -18.80
N VAL A 159 7.36 5.20 -17.52
CA VAL A 159 6.13 5.63 -16.86
C VAL A 159 6.22 7.10 -16.50
N ALA A 160 5.37 7.91 -17.14
CA ALA A 160 5.26 9.34 -16.92
C ALA A 160 3.91 9.68 -16.28
N LEU A 161 3.94 10.18 -15.05
CA LEU A 161 2.75 10.56 -14.29
C LEU A 161 2.50 12.07 -14.43
N ARG A 162 1.26 12.46 -14.71
CA ARG A 162 0.90 13.88 -14.82
C ARG A 162 0.70 14.49 -13.44
N LYS A 163 1.55 15.44 -13.05
CA LYS A 163 1.43 16.29 -11.85
C LYS A 163 0.79 17.62 -12.25
N GLY A 164 -0.51 17.76 -12.01
CA GLY A 164 -1.31 18.90 -12.47
C GLY A 164 -1.53 18.89 -13.99
N GLY A 165 -1.84 20.05 -14.57
CA GLY A 165 -2.30 20.14 -15.97
C GLY A 165 -1.23 19.98 -17.06
N ARG A 166 0.06 20.24 -16.78
CA ARG A 166 1.11 20.28 -17.83
C ARG A 166 2.44 19.60 -17.50
N LYS A 167 2.74 19.33 -16.23
CA LYS A 167 4.04 18.78 -15.84
C LYS A 167 3.96 17.26 -15.71
N HIS A 168 4.93 16.56 -16.33
CA HIS A 168 5.13 15.14 -16.09
C HIS A 168 6.21 14.95 -15.03
N VAL A 169 5.96 14.03 -14.12
CA VAL A 169 6.91 13.51 -13.14
C VAL A 169 7.13 12.03 -13.39
N PHE A 170 8.31 11.57 -13.03
CA PHE A 170 8.80 10.24 -13.33
C PHE A 170 9.16 9.58 -12.01
N PRO A 171 8.51 8.47 -11.65
CA PRO A 171 8.90 7.69 -10.49
C PRO A 171 10.35 7.19 -10.60
N LEU A 172 11.13 7.33 -9.54
CA LEU A 172 12.56 7.01 -9.57
C LEU A 172 12.82 5.50 -9.55
N ALA A 173 11.96 4.73 -8.89
CA ALA A 173 12.10 3.27 -8.78
C ALA A 173 12.08 2.55 -10.14
N GLN A 174 11.67 3.23 -11.21
CA GLN A 174 11.68 2.68 -12.57
C GLN A 174 13.05 2.70 -13.23
N PHE A 175 14.01 3.46 -12.71
CA PHE A 175 15.32 3.61 -13.31
C PHE A 175 16.37 2.73 -12.62
N VAL A 176 17.11 1.97 -13.41
CA VAL A 176 18.29 1.19 -13.01
C VAL A 176 19.47 1.76 -13.77
N ASP A 177 20.47 2.28 -13.07
CA ASP A 177 21.70 2.86 -13.65
C ASP A 177 21.44 3.87 -14.78
N GLY A 178 20.40 4.69 -14.62
CA GLY A 178 20.02 5.73 -15.59
C GLY A 178 19.23 5.23 -16.81
N ARG A 179 18.77 3.97 -16.81
CA ARG A 179 17.89 3.39 -17.84
C ARG A 179 16.58 2.92 -17.25
N PRO A 180 15.45 2.97 -17.98
CA PRO A 180 14.22 2.35 -17.51
C PRO A 180 14.42 0.84 -17.32
N ALA A 181 13.79 0.28 -16.30
CA ALA A 181 13.75 -1.15 -16.09
C ALA A 181 13.18 -1.84 -17.34
N PRO A 182 13.79 -2.95 -17.78
CA PRO A 182 13.30 -3.67 -18.94
C PRO A 182 11.89 -4.22 -18.65
N GLY A 183 11.06 -4.40 -19.68
CA GLY A 183 9.68 -4.88 -19.50
C GLY A 183 8.63 -3.80 -19.23
N ILE A 184 9.03 -2.55 -18.92
CA ILE A 184 8.06 -1.46 -18.67
C ILE A 184 7.19 -1.18 -19.91
N SER A 185 7.76 -1.28 -21.11
CA SER A 185 7.03 -1.00 -22.35
C SER A 185 5.90 -1.99 -22.57
N GLU A 186 6.16 -3.26 -22.29
CA GLU A 186 5.22 -4.36 -22.40
C GLU A 186 4.12 -4.25 -21.35
N VAL A 187 4.45 -3.81 -20.13
CA VAL A 187 3.46 -3.56 -19.08
C VAL A 187 2.58 -2.36 -19.44
N LEU A 188 3.14 -1.26 -19.97
CA LEU A 188 2.34 -0.12 -20.43
C LEU A 188 1.50 -0.43 -21.68
N ALA A 189 1.91 -1.40 -22.50
CA ALA A 189 1.11 -1.90 -23.60
C ALA A 189 -0.07 -2.75 -23.12
N ALA A 190 0.08 -3.48 -22.01
CA ALA A 190 -1.00 -4.25 -21.39
C ALA A 190 -1.95 -3.36 -20.56
N ILE A 191 -1.40 -2.42 -19.79
CA ILE A 191 -2.16 -1.52 -18.91
C ILE A 191 -2.04 -0.09 -19.47
N THR A 192 -2.99 0.28 -20.34
CA THR A 192 -3.00 1.57 -21.05
C THR A 192 -2.94 2.80 -20.13
N ASN A 193 -3.41 2.69 -18.89
CA ASN A 193 -3.39 3.80 -17.93
C ASN A 193 -2.05 3.85 -17.15
N PRO A 194 -1.21 4.89 -17.33
CA PRO A 194 0.10 4.96 -16.68
C PRO A 194 0.05 5.00 -15.15
N ARG A 195 -1.01 5.59 -14.56
CA ARG A 195 -1.15 5.63 -13.10
C ARG A 195 -1.42 4.25 -12.54
N LEU A 196 -2.30 3.51 -13.19
CA LEU A 196 -2.68 2.17 -12.79
C LEU A 196 -1.54 1.17 -13.01
N ALA A 197 -0.85 1.27 -14.14
CA ALA A 197 0.34 0.49 -14.42
C ALA A 197 1.40 0.69 -13.33
N TRP A 198 1.71 1.96 -12.99
CA TRP A 198 2.65 2.25 -11.91
C TRP A 198 2.18 1.71 -10.56
N PHE A 199 0.90 1.91 -10.23
CA PHE A 199 0.32 1.45 -8.97
C PHE A 199 0.42 -0.05 -8.80
N TRP A 200 0.26 -0.82 -9.88
CA TRP A 200 0.46 -2.26 -9.87
C TRP A 200 1.94 -2.61 -9.76
N LEU A 201 2.82 -1.94 -10.51
CA LEU A 201 4.27 -2.17 -10.50
C LEU A 201 4.91 -1.98 -9.12
N THR A 202 4.40 -1.05 -8.30
CA THR A 202 4.96 -0.74 -6.98
C THR A 202 4.36 -1.52 -5.82
N ARG A 203 3.41 -2.44 -6.08
CA ARG A 203 2.74 -3.20 -5.01
C ARG A 203 2.98 -4.70 -5.15
N PRO A 204 3.07 -5.43 -4.02
CA PRO A 204 3.04 -6.88 -4.00
C PRO A 204 1.85 -7.43 -4.81
N SER A 205 2.13 -8.27 -5.80
CA SER A 205 1.09 -8.95 -6.56
C SER A 205 0.93 -10.38 -6.06
N ALA A 206 -0.30 -10.76 -5.71
CA ALA A 206 -0.62 -12.13 -5.32
C ALA A 206 -0.32 -13.14 -6.45
N GLU A 207 -0.47 -12.72 -7.71
CA GLU A 207 -0.15 -13.54 -8.90
C GLU A 207 1.35 -13.74 -9.12
N LEU A 208 2.19 -12.94 -8.46
CA LEU A 208 3.64 -13.04 -8.48
C LEU A 208 4.19 -13.51 -7.12
N ASN A 209 3.43 -14.35 -6.39
CA ASN A 209 3.81 -14.88 -5.09
C ASN A 209 4.11 -13.81 -4.02
N GLY A 210 3.39 -12.68 -4.07
CA GLY A 210 3.59 -11.56 -3.15
C GLY A 210 4.81 -10.70 -3.46
N ARG A 211 5.48 -10.91 -4.60
CA ARG A 211 6.60 -10.09 -5.03
C ARG A 211 6.13 -8.80 -5.68
N THR A 212 6.97 -7.76 -5.59
CA THR A 212 6.73 -6.47 -6.24
C THR A 212 7.15 -6.55 -7.71
N PRO A 213 6.27 -6.28 -8.69
CA PRO A 213 6.63 -6.43 -10.10
C PRO A 213 7.82 -5.57 -10.52
N ILE A 214 7.98 -4.35 -9.99
CA ILE A 214 9.12 -3.49 -10.32
C ILE A 214 10.46 -4.08 -9.87
N GLU A 215 10.49 -4.80 -8.75
CA GLU A 215 11.69 -5.50 -8.27
C GLU A 215 12.00 -6.69 -9.18
N MET A 216 10.95 -7.44 -9.59
CA MET A 216 11.12 -8.54 -10.55
C MET A 216 11.66 -8.07 -11.90
N LEU A 217 11.22 -6.90 -12.40
CA LEU A 217 11.77 -6.32 -13.64
C LEU A 217 13.24 -5.91 -13.48
N ARG A 218 13.67 -5.51 -12.28
CA ARG A 218 15.07 -5.19 -12.00
C ARG A 218 15.96 -6.43 -11.90
N GLU A 219 15.36 -7.56 -11.52
CA GLU A 219 15.99 -8.88 -11.47
C GLU A 219 15.89 -9.67 -12.80
N ASP A 220 15.53 -8.99 -13.89
CA ASP A 220 15.42 -9.56 -15.24
C ASP A 220 14.31 -10.63 -15.43
N MET A 221 13.37 -10.75 -14.48
CA MET A 221 12.19 -11.64 -14.61
C MET A 221 11.05 -10.96 -15.35
N ILE A 222 11.32 -10.53 -16.57
CA ILE A 222 10.40 -9.75 -17.40
C ILE A 222 9.19 -10.59 -17.82
N GLU A 223 9.43 -11.84 -18.22
CA GLU A 223 8.39 -12.72 -18.79
C GLU A 223 7.24 -12.98 -17.81
N ASP A 224 7.57 -13.26 -16.54
CA ASP A 224 6.57 -13.51 -15.49
C ASP A 224 5.71 -12.28 -15.23
N VAL A 225 6.34 -11.10 -15.16
CA VAL A 225 5.66 -9.82 -14.93
C VAL A 225 4.74 -9.47 -16.11
N VAL A 226 5.24 -9.61 -17.35
CA VAL A 226 4.46 -9.29 -18.55
C VAL A 226 3.29 -10.27 -18.73
N ARG A 227 3.48 -11.55 -18.42
CA ARG A 227 2.41 -12.55 -18.45
C ARG A 227 1.25 -12.16 -17.54
N VAL A 228 1.55 -11.77 -16.31
CA VAL A 228 0.55 -11.29 -15.35
C VAL A 228 -0.04 -9.94 -15.77
N ALA A 229 0.75 -9.01 -16.28
CA ALA A 229 0.22 -7.72 -16.72
C ALA A 229 -0.87 -7.88 -17.81
N ARG A 230 -0.74 -8.88 -18.69
CA ARG A 230 -1.72 -9.19 -19.74
C ARG A 230 -3.03 -9.78 -19.22
N THR A 231 -3.05 -10.41 -18.04
CA THR A 231 -4.30 -10.93 -17.44
C THR A 231 -5.13 -9.83 -16.79
N LEU A 232 -4.52 -8.65 -16.58
CA LEU A 232 -5.13 -7.48 -15.95
C LEU A 232 -5.72 -6.46 -16.94
N SER A 233 -5.58 -6.71 -18.25
CA SER A 233 -6.10 -5.85 -19.33
C SER A 233 -7.61 -5.99 -19.53
#